data_AF-A0AAV9DSA2-F1
#
_entry.id   AF-A0AAV9DSA2-F1
#
_cell.length_a   1.000
_cell.length_b   1.000
_cell.length_c   1.000
_cell.angle_alpha   90.00
_cell.angle_beta   90.00
_cell.angle_gamma   90.00
#
_symmetry.space_group_name_H-M   'P 1'
#
loop_
_entity.id
_entity.type
_entity.pdbx_description
1 polymer ?
#
loop_
_entity_poly.entity_id
_entity_poly.type
_entity_poly.pdbx_seq_one_letter_code
_entity_poly.pdbx_strand_id
1 'polypeptide(L)'
;MSYFEEQNCVCLRVNSHNKNSMEKLLNFIQAHTRRMTVDKLNHTTTVMLVGIPNVGKSAIATNLHQIGRIKAVEKGKLKHAVVSSVPGETKDINSFKIASHPNIYVLDTPGILAPKYLDVEKSSKLALTGVIKDSLLNGYEIAQCFLAILNSGDKYKSWMNLMTFVDKSSARHKESLLNRSDVSKRRKQFPTDHTQDFIVRDVRRALYDSISSFKGNLGSEKDMIRLIETQFLALHEAFRIPLESGEDGCSRVALKLLNLYRIGRLGHYTLDSVPRVPHGPID
;
A
#
# COMPACT_ATOMS: atom_id res chain seq x y z
N MET A 1 4.72 -16.68 -1.13
CA MET A 1 6.08 -16.97 -1.62
C MET A 1 6.15 -18.42 -2.02
N SER A 2 5.83 -19.36 -1.11
CA SER A 2 5.80 -20.81 -1.37
C SER A 2 5.13 -21.21 -2.70
N TYR A 3 3.93 -20.68 -2.99
CA TYR A 3 3.24 -20.94 -4.26
C TYR A 3 4.11 -20.66 -5.50
N PHE A 4 4.87 -19.57 -5.53
CA PHE A 4 5.71 -19.24 -6.69
C PHE A 4 7.02 -20.03 -6.70
N GLU A 5 7.55 -20.36 -5.52
CA GLU A 5 8.74 -21.21 -5.39
C GLU A 5 8.45 -22.63 -5.91
N GLU A 6 7.26 -23.16 -5.64
CA GLU A 6 6.76 -24.43 -6.20
C GLU A 6 6.61 -24.38 -7.73
N GLN A 7 6.37 -23.20 -8.30
CA GLN A 7 6.34 -22.96 -9.75
C GLN A 7 7.71 -22.62 -10.34
N ASN A 8 8.81 -22.94 -9.64
CA ASN A 8 10.19 -22.66 -10.05
C ASN A 8 10.49 -21.17 -10.34
N CYS A 9 9.73 -20.25 -9.71
CA CYS A 9 9.95 -18.82 -9.85
C CYS A 9 10.77 -18.28 -8.67
N VAL A 10 11.87 -17.57 -8.98
CA VAL A 10 12.66 -16.89 -7.95
C VAL A 10 11.91 -15.66 -7.45
N CYS A 11 11.61 -15.64 -6.15
CA CYS A 11 10.77 -14.61 -5.54
C CYS A 11 11.53 -13.80 -4.50
N LEU A 12 11.36 -12.47 -4.54
CA LEU A 12 11.89 -11.56 -3.54
C LEU A 12 10.83 -10.55 -3.12
N ARG A 13 10.64 -10.40 -1.80
CA ARG A 13 9.79 -9.33 -1.26
C ARG A 13 10.60 -8.05 -1.18
N VAL A 14 10.11 -6.99 -1.82
CA VAL A 14 10.79 -5.70 -1.88
C VAL A 14 9.85 -4.59 -1.42
N ASN A 15 10.40 -3.61 -0.69
CA ASN A 15 9.77 -2.33 -0.44
C ASN A 15 10.55 -1.25 -1.18
N SER A 16 9.94 -0.65 -2.21
CA SER A 16 10.53 0.39 -3.07
C SER A 16 10.99 1.63 -2.30
N HIS A 17 10.34 1.94 -1.18
CA HIS A 17 10.65 3.10 -0.35
C HIS A 17 11.71 2.80 0.73
N ASN A 18 12.09 1.53 0.90
CA ASN A 18 13.10 1.14 1.87
C ASN A 18 14.46 0.95 1.20
N LYS A 19 15.42 1.82 1.53
CA LYS A 19 16.78 1.78 0.96
C LYS A 19 17.46 0.42 1.13
N ASN A 20 17.40 -0.18 2.31
CA ASN A 20 18.04 -1.48 2.57
C ASN A 20 17.40 -2.60 1.74
N SER A 21 16.08 -2.56 1.56
CA SER A 21 15.36 -3.51 0.69
C SER A 21 15.79 -3.37 -0.76
N MET A 22 15.98 -2.14 -1.24
CA MET A 22 16.40 -1.86 -2.60
C MET A 22 17.88 -2.18 -2.83
N GLU A 23 18.74 -2.01 -1.83
CA GLU A 23 20.13 -2.48 -1.86
C GLU A 23 20.21 -4.00 -1.97
N LYS A 24 19.35 -4.73 -1.24
CA LYS A 24 19.24 -6.19 -1.35
C LYS A 24 18.81 -6.60 -2.76
N LEU A 25 17.82 -5.92 -3.34
CA LEU A 25 17.39 -6.18 -4.72
C LEU A 25 18.52 -5.92 -5.73
N LEU A 26 19.24 -4.81 -5.60
CA LEU A 26 20.38 -4.49 -6.47
C LEU A 26 21.47 -5.57 -6.39
N ASN A 27 21.83 -5.98 -5.17
CA ASN A 27 22.83 -7.03 -4.96
C ASN A 27 22.36 -8.37 -5.55
N PHE A 28 21.08 -8.70 -5.41
CA PHE A 28 20.48 -9.89 -6.02
C PHE A 28 20.58 -9.85 -7.56
N ILE A 29 20.19 -8.74 -8.19
CA ILE A 29 20.29 -8.56 -9.66
C ILE A 29 21.75 -8.69 -10.13
N GLN A 30 22.69 -8.04 -9.43
CA GLN A 30 24.12 -8.12 -9.77
C GLN A 30 24.67 -9.55 -9.64
N ALA A 31 24.31 -10.26 -8.56
CA ALA A 31 24.75 -11.64 -8.34
C ALA A 31 24.18 -12.58 -9.41
N HIS A 32 22.89 -12.42 -9.75
CA HIS A 32 22.25 -13.22 -10.79
C HIS A 32 22.88 -12.94 -12.17
N THR A 33 23.09 -11.67 -12.50
CA THR A 33 23.75 -11.25 -13.75
C THR A 33 25.13 -11.90 -13.90
N ARG A 34 25.96 -11.84 -12.84
CA ARG A 34 27.31 -12.44 -12.85
C ARG A 34 27.32 -13.96 -13.07
N ARG A 35 26.25 -14.66 -12.70
CA ARG A 35 26.11 -16.11 -12.92
C ARG A 35 25.70 -16.44 -14.35
N MET A 36 24.94 -15.55 -15.00
CA MET A 36 24.47 -15.76 -16.38
C MET A 36 25.52 -15.39 -17.44
N THR A 37 26.40 -14.43 -17.14
CA THR A 37 27.43 -13.98 -18.09
C THR A 37 28.67 -14.86 -18.02
N VAL A 38 28.89 -15.67 -19.06
CA VAL A 38 30.07 -16.53 -19.22
C VAL A 38 31.34 -15.70 -19.50
N ASP A 39 31.21 -14.60 -20.25
CA ASP A 39 32.30 -13.65 -20.54
C ASP A 39 32.17 -12.34 -19.76
N LYS A 40 33.19 -12.06 -18.92
CA LYS A 40 33.17 -10.97 -17.93
C LYS A 40 33.46 -9.58 -18.49
N LEU A 41 33.90 -9.45 -19.75
CA LEU A 41 34.57 -8.23 -20.20
C LEU A 41 33.71 -7.22 -20.97
N ASN A 42 32.58 -7.58 -21.61
CA ASN A 42 31.85 -6.61 -22.45
C ASN A 42 30.31 -6.75 -22.50
N HIS A 43 29.69 -7.50 -21.60
CA HIS A 43 28.23 -7.64 -21.62
C HIS A 43 27.51 -6.51 -20.88
N THR A 44 26.52 -5.90 -21.54
CA THR A 44 25.54 -5.01 -20.92
C THR A 44 24.24 -5.75 -20.71
N THR A 45 23.82 -5.90 -19.46
CA THR A 45 22.55 -6.54 -19.12
C THR A 45 21.44 -5.50 -19.01
N THR A 46 20.29 -5.82 -19.59
CA THR A 46 19.09 -5.00 -19.46
C THR A 46 18.03 -5.78 -18.73
N VAL A 47 17.52 -5.23 -17.63
CA VAL A 47 16.46 -5.82 -16.80
C VAL A 47 15.17 -5.05 -17.05
N MET A 48 14.13 -5.72 -17.52
CA MET A 48 12.84 -5.10 -17.77
C MET A 48 11.91 -5.29 -16.57
N LEU A 49 11.32 -4.20 -16.08
CA LEU A 49 10.25 -4.27 -15.07
C LEU A 49 8.91 -4.40 -15.79
N VAL A 50 8.15 -5.46 -15.51
CA VAL A 50 6.86 -5.75 -16.15
C VAL A 50 5.79 -5.94 -15.08
N GLY A 51 4.55 -5.51 -15.36
CA GLY A 51 3.41 -5.69 -14.47
C GLY A 51 2.30 -4.66 -14.72
N ILE A 52 1.16 -4.86 -14.07
CA ILE A 52 -0.02 -3.99 -14.17
C ILE A 52 0.27 -2.55 -13.67
N PRO A 53 -0.58 -1.55 -13.95
CA PRO A 53 -0.41 -0.19 -13.43
C PRO A 53 -0.27 -0.14 -11.90
N ASN A 54 0.42 0.88 -11.39
CA ASN A 54 0.53 1.19 -9.96
C ASN A 54 1.17 0.15 -9.02
N VAL A 55 1.72 -0.96 -9.54
CA VAL A 55 2.48 -1.95 -8.73
C VAL A 55 3.87 -1.47 -8.26
N GLY A 56 4.25 -0.24 -8.60
CA GLY A 56 5.51 0.36 -8.15
C GLY A 56 6.73 0.17 -9.07
N LYS A 57 6.53 -0.20 -10.35
CA LYS A 57 7.63 -0.36 -11.34
C LYS A 57 8.55 0.86 -11.41
N SER A 58 7.97 2.04 -11.67
CA SER A 58 8.69 3.30 -11.78
C SER A 58 9.39 3.70 -10.47
N ALA A 59 8.79 3.37 -9.32
CA ALA A 59 9.41 3.59 -8.02
C ALA A 59 10.62 2.66 -7.82
N ILE A 60 10.51 1.39 -8.20
CA ILE A 60 11.63 0.43 -8.16
C ILE A 60 12.77 0.89 -9.07
N ALA A 61 12.47 1.26 -10.33
CA ALA A 61 13.47 1.73 -11.28
C ALA A 61 14.22 2.98 -10.76
N THR A 62 13.47 3.97 -10.27
CA THR A 62 14.03 5.22 -9.73
C THR A 62 14.91 4.95 -8.51
N ASN A 63 14.46 4.12 -7.56
CA ASN A 63 15.24 3.83 -6.36
C ASN A 63 16.48 2.96 -6.65
N LEU A 64 16.39 1.99 -7.57
CA LEU A 64 17.57 1.24 -8.03
C LEU A 64 18.59 2.15 -8.70
N HIS A 65 18.14 3.09 -9.55
CA HIS A 65 19.00 4.06 -10.19
C HIS A 65 19.75 4.92 -9.17
N GLN A 66 19.03 5.46 -8.18
CA GLN A 66 19.61 6.29 -7.14
C GLN A 66 20.65 5.53 -6.32
N ILE A 67 20.34 4.31 -5.85
CA ILE A 67 21.26 3.49 -5.05
C ILE A 67 22.48 3.06 -5.87
N GLY A 68 22.25 2.63 -7.12
CA GLY A 68 23.31 2.24 -8.04
C GLY A 68 24.33 3.35 -8.27
N ARG A 69 23.85 4.57 -8.52
CA ARG A 69 24.69 5.76 -8.67
C ARG A 69 25.49 6.11 -7.41
N ILE A 70 24.84 6.06 -6.24
CA ILE A 70 25.51 6.33 -4.96
C ILE A 70 26.68 5.34 -4.77
N LYS A 71 26.46 4.06 -5.04
CA LYS A 71 27.51 3.03 -4.93
C LYS A 71 28.64 3.22 -5.95
N ALA A 72 28.33 3.72 -7.13
CA ALA A 72 29.31 3.97 -8.18
C ALA A 72 30.04 5.33 -8.05
N VAL A 73 29.69 6.15 -7.05
CA VAL A 73 30.23 7.52 -6.85
C VAL A 73 30.07 8.39 -8.12
N GLU A 74 29.01 8.15 -8.89
CA GLU A 74 28.79 8.80 -10.18
C GLU A 74 28.18 10.21 -10.02
N LYS A 75 28.93 11.25 -10.38
CA LYS A 75 28.47 12.66 -10.40
C LYS A 75 27.55 12.94 -11.59
N GLY A 76 26.56 13.83 -11.45
CA GLY A 76 25.66 14.28 -12.54
C GLY A 76 24.17 14.29 -12.19
N LYS A 77 23.31 14.70 -13.14
CA LYS A 77 21.85 14.80 -12.94
C LYS A 77 21.22 13.42 -12.74
N LEU A 78 20.40 13.28 -11.70
CA LEU A 78 19.57 12.10 -11.45
C LEU A 78 18.41 12.08 -12.44
N LYS A 79 18.25 10.98 -13.18
CA LYS A 79 17.04 10.71 -13.95
C LYS A 79 16.01 10.08 -13.02
N HIS A 80 14.77 10.55 -13.08
CA HIS A 80 13.66 9.99 -12.30
C HIS A 80 12.58 9.52 -13.27
N ALA A 81 11.99 8.36 -13.00
CA ALA A 81 10.77 7.96 -13.68
C ALA A 81 9.60 8.79 -13.14
N VAL A 82 8.55 8.96 -13.95
CA VAL A 82 7.29 9.52 -13.47
C VAL A 82 6.67 8.50 -12.51
N VAL A 83 6.53 8.88 -11.24
CA VAL A 83 5.90 8.05 -10.21
C VAL A 83 4.64 8.75 -9.72
N SER A 84 3.51 8.11 -9.94
CA SER A 84 2.19 8.62 -9.56
C SER A 84 1.30 7.47 -9.11
N SER A 85 0.33 7.79 -8.24
CA SER A 85 -0.74 6.88 -7.86
C SER A 85 -1.85 6.81 -8.93
N VAL A 86 -1.76 7.61 -10.00
CA VAL A 86 -2.72 7.57 -11.10
C VAL A 86 -2.29 6.49 -12.11
N PRO A 87 -3.17 5.53 -12.42
CA PRO A 87 -2.91 4.54 -13.47
C PRO A 87 -2.64 5.19 -14.84
N GLY A 88 -1.65 4.65 -15.56
CA GLY A 88 -1.34 5.06 -16.94
C GLY A 88 -0.40 6.27 -17.08
N GLU A 89 0.21 6.72 -15.99
CA GLU A 89 1.14 7.86 -16.01
C GLU A 89 2.48 7.54 -16.71
N THR A 90 2.94 6.30 -16.62
CA THR A 90 4.11 5.82 -17.37
C THR A 90 3.69 5.52 -18.81
N LYS A 91 3.98 6.43 -19.75
CA LYS A 91 3.62 6.29 -21.17
C LYS A 91 4.76 5.76 -22.05
N ASP A 92 6.00 6.10 -21.71
CA ASP A 92 7.19 5.73 -22.46
C ASP A 92 8.07 4.72 -21.70
N ILE A 93 8.85 3.94 -22.45
CA ILE A 93 9.87 3.07 -21.87
C ILE A 93 11.11 3.91 -21.54
N ASN A 94 11.50 3.91 -20.27
CA ASN A 94 12.65 4.68 -19.79
C ASN A 94 13.77 3.76 -19.29
N SER A 95 15.01 4.05 -19.66
CA SER A 95 16.18 3.27 -19.25
C SER A 95 17.00 3.97 -18.17
N PHE A 96 17.32 3.23 -17.11
CA PHE A 96 18.06 3.71 -15.95
C PHE A 96 19.26 2.81 -15.67
N LYS A 97 20.46 3.38 -15.63
CA LYS A 97 21.67 2.63 -15.24
C LYS A 97 21.66 2.33 -13.74
N ILE A 98 21.85 1.09 -13.34
CA ILE A 98 21.83 0.67 -11.92
C ILE A 98 23.15 0.07 -11.44
N ALA A 99 24.04 -0.33 -12.35
CA ALA A 99 25.38 -0.81 -12.02
C ALA A 99 26.35 -0.56 -13.18
N SER A 100 27.62 -0.32 -12.86
CA SER A 100 28.70 -0.17 -13.86
C SER A 100 29.53 -1.45 -14.03
N HIS A 101 29.66 -2.28 -12.98
CA HIS A 101 30.43 -3.53 -13.01
C HIS A 101 29.71 -4.68 -12.27
N PRO A 102 28.95 -5.54 -12.97
CA PRO A 102 28.69 -5.53 -14.42
C PRO A 102 27.83 -4.33 -14.85
N ASN A 103 27.86 -3.99 -16.15
CA ASN A 103 27.07 -2.90 -16.72
C ASN A 103 25.60 -3.31 -16.81
N ILE A 104 24.74 -2.74 -15.95
CA ILE A 104 23.32 -3.12 -15.86
C ILE A 104 22.42 -1.90 -15.98
N TYR A 105 21.41 -2.01 -16.84
CA TYR A 105 20.31 -1.07 -16.98
C TYR A 105 18.99 -1.70 -16.57
N VAL A 106 18.08 -0.87 -16.05
CA VAL A 106 16.69 -1.23 -15.77
C VAL A 106 15.79 -0.44 -16.71
N LEU A 107 14.87 -1.14 -17.38
CA LEU A 107 13.81 -0.52 -18.17
C LEU A 107 12.55 -0.41 -17.32
N ASP A 108 12.12 0.82 -17.09
CA ASP A 108 10.78 1.11 -16.61
C ASP A 108 9.81 1.10 -17.80
N THR A 109 8.69 0.40 -17.65
CA THR A 109 7.74 0.16 -18.74
C THR A 109 6.33 0.56 -18.35
N PRO A 110 5.49 0.97 -19.31
CA PRO A 110 4.06 1.19 -19.07
C PRO A 110 3.39 -0.02 -18.43
N GLY A 111 2.48 0.23 -17.47
CA GLY A 111 1.68 -0.84 -16.89
C GLY A 111 0.58 -1.30 -17.83
N ILE A 112 0.46 -2.62 -18.02
CA ILE A 112 -0.57 -3.21 -18.88
C ILE A 112 -1.53 -4.02 -18.00
N LEU A 113 -2.81 -3.66 -18.00
CA LEU A 113 -3.87 -4.43 -17.36
C LEU A 113 -4.74 -5.07 -18.44
N ALA A 114 -4.76 -6.40 -18.53
CA ALA A 114 -5.56 -7.12 -19.51
C ALA A 114 -7.03 -7.22 -19.04
N PRO A 115 -8.03 -6.68 -19.76
CA PRO A 115 -9.42 -6.65 -19.30
C PRO A 115 -10.12 -8.02 -19.32
N LYS A 116 -9.66 -8.94 -20.18
CA LYS A 116 -10.40 -10.15 -20.59
C LYS A 116 -10.69 -11.17 -19.48
N TYR A 117 -10.18 -10.97 -18.25
CA TYR A 117 -10.23 -11.97 -17.17
C TYR A 117 -10.65 -11.38 -15.81
N LEU A 118 -11.24 -10.18 -15.80
CA LEU A 118 -11.68 -9.51 -14.59
C LEU A 118 -13.13 -9.88 -14.27
N ASP A 119 -13.31 -10.74 -13.26
CA ASP A 119 -14.60 -10.93 -12.59
C ASP A 119 -14.83 -9.81 -11.56
N VAL A 120 -16.02 -9.78 -10.95
CA VAL A 120 -16.39 -8.75 -9.96
C VAL A 120 -15.41 -8.74 -8.79
N GLU A 121 -15.03 -9.91 -8.26
CA GLU A 121 -14.13 -10.01 -7.12
C GLU A 121 -12.73 -9.46 -7.43
N LYS A 122 -12.13 -9.87 -8.56
CA LYS A 122 -10.82 -9.37 -9.01
C LYS A 122 -10.88 -7.88 -9.30
N SER A 123 -11.96 -7.40 -9.92
CA SER A 123 -12.17 -5.98 -10.20
C SER A 123 -12.22 -5.16 -8.92
N SER A 124 -12.96 -5.62 -7.91
CA SER A 124 -13.03 -4.97 -6.60
C SER A 124 -11.67 -4.94 -5.91
N LYS A 125 -10.86 -6.01 -5.97
CA LYS A 125 -9.51 -6.03 -5.39
C LYS A 125 -8.55 -5.06 -6.12
N LEU A 126 -8.62 -5.00 -7.44
CA LEU A 126 -7.83 -4.04 -8.24
C LEU A 126 -8.26 -2.60 -8.00
N ALA A 127 -9.55 -2.36 -7.82
CA ALA A 127 -10.09 -1.06 -7.43
C ALA A 127 -9.59 -0.68 -6.03
N LEU A 128 -9.73 -1.55 -5.03
CA LEU A 128 -9.26 -1.33 -3.66
C LEU A 128 -7.77 -0.97 -3.60
N THR A 129 -6.94 -1.65 -4.39
CA THR A 129 -5.49 -1.41 -4.46
C THR A 129 -5.10 -0.20 -5.31
N GLY A 130 -6.05 0.45 -5.99
CA GLY A 130 -5.80 1.63 -6.82
C GLY A 130 -5.16 1.33 -8.17
N VAL A 131 -5.23 0.08 -8.65
CA VAL A 131 -4.78 -0.29 -10.01
C VAL A 131 -5.77 0.23 -11.05
N ILE A 132 -7.06 0.20 -10.74
CA ILE A 132 -8.13 0.79 -11.55
C ILE A 132 -8.40 2.20 -11.00
N LYS A 133 -8.63 3.16 -11.88
CA LYS A 133 -8.94 4.55 -11.50
C LYS A 133 -10.29 4.61 -10.78
N ASP A 134 -10.32 5.30 -9.64
CA ASP A 134 -11.56 5.55 -8.90
C ASP A 134 -12.59 6.29 -9.76
N SER A 135 -12.18 7.15 -10.70
CA SER A 135 -13.13 7.85 -11.60
C SER A 135 -13.90 6.92 -12.54
N LEU A 136 -13.45 5.68 -12.71
CA LEU A 136 -14.13 4.68 -13.54
C LEU A 136 -15.14 3.85 -12.75
N LEU A 137 -15.16 4.00 -11.43
CA LEU A 137 -15.94 3.19 -10.49
C LEU A 137 -16.61 4.10 -9.45
N ASN A 138 -17.62 3.61 -8.75
CA ASN A 138 -18.18 4.37 -7.65
C ASN A 138 -17.26 4.26 -6.43
N GLY A 139 -16.60 5.34 -6.04
CA GLY A 139 -15.71 5.36 -4.87
C GLY A 139 -16.41 4.93 -3.58
N TYR A 140 -17.73 5.20 -3.47
CA TYR A 140 -18.54 4.75 -2.35
C TYR A 140 -18.65 3.22 -2.29
N GLU A 141 -18.94 2.56 -3.42
CA GLU A 141 -19.00 1.10 -3.51
C GLU A 141 -17.65 0.44 -3.19
N ILE A 142 -16.54 1.01 -3.68
CA ILE A 142 -15.19 0.50 -3.35
C ILE A 142 -14.94 0.61 -1.84
N ALA A 143 -15.35 1.71 -1.20
CA ALA A 143 -15.25 1.86 0.24
C ALA A 143 -16.14 0.88 1.02
N GLN A 144 -17.34 0.59 0.53
CA GLN A 144 -18.20 -0.46 1.09
C GLN A 144 -17.53 -1.84 0.97
N CYS A 145 -16.89 -2.16 -0.16
CA CYS A 145 -16.11 -3.40 -0.31
C CYS A 145 -14.98 -3.48 0.72
N PHE A 146 -14.25 -2.39 0.97
CA PHE A 146 -13.22 -2.36 2.01
C PHE A 146 -13.80 -2.66 3.39
N LEU A 147 -14.92 -2.01 3.75
CA LEU A 147 -15.57 -2.22 5.04
C LEU A 147 -16.09 -3.65 5.19
N ALA A 148 -16.66 -4.26 4.15
CA ALA A 148 -17.07 -5.65 4.16
C ALA A 148 -15.90 -6.60 4.45
N ILE A 149 -14.74 -6.37 3.81
CA ILE A 149 -13.51 -7.15 4.06
C ILE A 149 -13.00 -6.93 5.50
N LEU A 150 -13.07 -5.69 6.00
CA LEU A 150 -12.66 -5.35 7.35
C LEU A 150 -13.54 -6.07 8.39
N ASN A 151 -14.86 -6.03 8.20
CA ASN A 151 -15.86 -6.59 9.12
C ASN A 151 -15.83 -8.11 9.14
N SER A 152 -15.51 -8.74 8.00
CA SER A 152 -15.39 -10.20 7.88
C SER A 152 -14.07 -10.76 8.43
N GLY A 153 -13.10 -9.89 8.71
CA GLY A 153 -11.77 -10.29 9.19
C GLY A 153 -11.51 -9.87 10.63
N ASP A 154 -10.42 -10.39 11.22
CA ASP A 154 -10.07 -10.10 12.63
C ASP A 154 -9.10 -8.93 12.80
N LYS A 155 -8.68 -8.28 11.71
CA LYS A 155 -7.61 -7.26 11.75
C LYS A 155 -7.96 -6.06 12.61
N TYR A 156 -9.24 -5.65 12.62
CA TYR A 156 -9.71 -4.53 13.44
C TYR A 156 -9.55 -4.80 14.94
N LYS A 157 -9.57 -6.07 15.39
CA LYS A 157 -9.44 -6.44 16.81
C LYS A 157 -8.11 -5.99 17.40
N SER A 158 -7.05 -5.94 16.58
CA SER A 158 -5.73 -5.42 17.00
C SER A 158 -5.77 -3.95 17.43
N TRP A 159 -6.78 -3.18 16.99
CA TRP A 159 -6.92 -1.77 17.34
C TRP A 159 -7.39 -1.57 18.78
N MET A 160 -8.00 -2.59 19.42
CA MET A 160 -8.41 -2.54 20.84
C MET A 160 -7.23 -2.21 21.76
N ASN A 161 -6.09 -2.88 21.55
CA ASN A 161 -4.89 -2.71 22.37
C ASN A 161 -4.25 -1.34 22.21
N LEU A 162 -4.46 -0.68 21.05
CA LEU A 162 -3.96 0.68 20.82
C LEU A 162 -4.79 1.74 21.56
N MET A 163 -6.03 1.42 21.93
CA MET A 163 -6.93 2.34 22.62
C MET A 163 -6.69 2.32 24.15
N THR A 164 -6.45 1.14 24.73
CA THR A 164 -6.25 0.97 26.18
C THR A 164 -4.98 1.62 26.72
N PHE A 165 -3.92 1.72 25.91
CA PHE A 165 -2.67 2.39 26.30
C PHE A 165 -2.80 3.92 26.37
N VAL A 166 -3.73 4.51 25.60
CA VAL A 166 -3.83 5.97 25.44
C VAL A 166 -4.85 6.60 26.36
N ASP A 167 -5.93 5.91 26.72
CA ASP A 167 -6.85 6.42 27.76
C ASP A 167 -6.14 6.58 29.13
N LYS A 168 -5.07 5.81 29.38
CA LYS A 168 -4.19 5.97 30.54
C LYS A 168 -3.21 7.15 30.44
N SER A 169 -2.91 7.65 29.25
CA SER A 169 -1.99 8.79 29.03
C SER A 169 -2.74 10.11 28.83
N SER A 170 -3.92 10.09 28.21
CA SER A 170 -4.82 11.25 28.11
C SER A 170 -5.37 11.69 29.46
N ALA A 171 -5.59 10.74 30.40
CA ALA A 171 -5.92 11.04 31.79
C ALA A 171 -4.81 11.83 32.52
N ARG A 172 -3.53 11.61 32.18
CA ARG A 172 -2.41 12.37 32.76
C ARG A 172 -2.14 13.70 32.07
N HIS A 173 -2.61 13.88 30.83
CA HIS A 173 -2.36 15.09 30.05
C HIS A 173 -3.42 16.19 30.23
N LYS A 174 -4.57 15.91 30.86
CA LYS A 174 -5.54 16.96 31.22
C LYS A 174 -5.09 17.80 32.42
N GLU A 175 -4.28 17.28 33.34
CA GLU A 175 -3.78 18.05 34.49
C GLU A 175 -2.53 18.91 34.19
N SER A 176 -1.80 18.63 33.11
CA SER A 176 -0.52 19.32 32.81
C SER A 176 -0.64 20.55 31.92
N LEU A 177 -1.82 20.90 31.41
CA LEU A 177 -2.01 22.03 30.48
C LEU A 177 -2.18 23.40 31.18
N LEU A 178 -2.18 23.44 32.51
CA LEU A 178 -2.28 24.69 33.28
C LEU A 178 -0.94 25.19 33.83
N ASN A 179 0.17 24.46 33.68
CA ASN A 179 1.45 24.88 34.26
C ASN A 179 2.66 24.59 33.36
N ARG A 180 3.38 25.69 33.08
CA ARG A 180 4.78 25.84 32.62
C ARG A 180 5.06 26.15 31.15
N SER A 181 5.37 27.45 31.01
CA SER A 181 6.45 28.04 30.22
C SER A 181 7.78 27.27 30.25
N ASP A 182 8.45 27.31 29.10
CA ASP A 182 9.87 27.01 28.79
C ASP A 182 10.44 25.61 29.11
N VAL A 183 10.91 24.92 28.04
CA VAL A 183 12.33 24.66 27.76
C VAL A 183 12.48 23.70 26.56
N SER A 184 13.40 24.07 25.68
CA SER A 184 13.81 23.41 24.44
C SER A 184 14.53 22.05 24.58
N LYS A 185 14.56 21.32 23.44
CA LYS A 185 15.50 20.26 22.98
C LYS A 185 15.28 18.82 23.47
N ARG A 186 14.74 17.99 22.55
CA ARG A 186 15.46 16.83 21.96
C ARG A 186 14.77 16.32 20.69
N ARG A 187 15.44 16.49 19.55
CA ARG A 187 15.09 15.93 18.23
C ARG A 187 15.39 14.44 18.18
N LYS A 188 14.42 13.62 17.75
CA LYS A 188 14.61 12.45 16.87
C LYS A 188 13.40 12.30 15.92
N GLN A 189 13.50 13.08 14.86
CA GLN A 189 13.08 12.86 13.46
C GLN A 189 12.31 11.56 13.10
N PHE A 190 11.02 11.71 12.81
CA PHE A 190 10.32 11.13 11.63
C PHE A 190 9.21 12.11 11.22
N PRO A 191 9.22 12.68 10.00
CA PRO A 191 8.15 13.57 9.55
C PRO A 191 7.01 12.73 8.97
N THR A 192 6.25 12.06 9.83
CA THR A 192 4.88 11.64 9.51
C THR A 192 3.97 12.75 9.99
N ASP A 193 3.17 13.31 9.10
CA ASP A 193 2.13 14.29 9.41
C ASP A 193 1.34 13.87 10.67
N HIS A 194 1.65 14.50 11.81
CA HIS A 194 1.05 14.19 13.11
C HIS A 194 -0.47 14.43 13.13
N THR A 195 -0.98 15.21 12.18
CA THR A 195 -2.41 15.49 11.98
C THR A 195 -3.17 14.24 11.54
N GLN A 196 -2.55 13.42 10.68
CA GLN A 196 -3.14 12.17 10.21
C GLN A 196 -3.21 11.13 11.31
N ASP A 197 -2.33 11.16 12.30
CA ASP A 197 -2.33 10.15 13.37
C ASP A 197 -3.58 10.26 14.25
N PHE A 198 -4.08 11.48 14.50
CA PHE A 198 -5.35 11.69 15.22
C PHE A 198 -6.55 11.23 14.39
N ILE A 199 -6.62 11.62 13.11
CA ILE A 199 -7.72 11.19 12.22
C ILE A 199 -7.72 9.67 12.06
N VAL A 200 -6.55 9.05 11.82
CA VAL A 200 -6.42 7.59 11.72
C VAL A 200 -6.87 6.90 13.00
N ARG A 201 -6.52 7.46 14.17
CA ARG A 201 -6.98 6.92 15.46
C ARG A 201 -8.50 7.02 15.58
N ASP A 202 -9.08 8.18 15.29
CA ASP A 202 -10.52 8.40 15.44
C ASP A 202 -11.31 7.53 14.45
N VAL A 203 -10.81 7.35 13.22
CA VAL A 203 -11.35 6.39 12.23
C VAL A 203 -11.28 4.95 12.74
N ARG A 204 -10.13 4.51 13.26
CA ARG A 204 -9.99 3.15 13.81
C ARG A 204 -10.92 2.92 15.00
N ARG A 205 -11.11 3.93 15.86
CA ARG A 205 -12.06 3.90 16.98
C ARG A 205 -13.49 3.79 16.49
N ALA A 206 -13.92 4.70 15.61
CA ALA A 206 -15.25 4.68 15.01
C ALA A 206 -15.60 3.31 14.40
N LEU A 207 -14.68 2.74 13.61
CA LEU A 207 -14.88 1.44 12.99
C LEU A 207 -14.91 0.29 14.02
N TYR A 208 -13.97 0.28 14.97
CA TYR A 208 -13.94 -0.75 16.02
C TYR A 208 -15.20 -0.73 16.90
N ASP A 209 -15.64 0.44 17.34
CA ASP A 209 -16.80 0.61 18.21
C ASP A 209 -18.08 0.22 17.45
N SER A 210 -18.18 0.60 16.17
CA SER A 210 -19.32 0.22 15.32
C SER A 210 -19.42 -1.30 15.18
N ILE A 211 -18.30 -2.00 14.94
CA ILE A 211 -18.30 -3.47 14.81
C ILE A 211 -18.58 -4.15 16.15
N SER A 212 -17.94 -3.68 17.23
CA SER A 212 -18.00 -4.33 18.55
C SER A 212 -19.37 -4.17 19.22
N SER A 213 -20.07 -3.07 18.95
CA SER A 213 -21.42 -2.81 19.47
C SER A 213 -22.54 -3.38 18.58
N PHE A 214 -22.21 -3.88 17.39
CA PHE A 214 -23.18 -4.35 16.42
C PHE A 214 -23.86 -5.65 16.87
N LYS A 215 -25.18 -5.60 17.03
CA LYS A 215 -26.03 -6.76 17.35
C LYS A 215 -26.66 -7.30 16.05
N GLY A 216 -25.90 -8.09 15.29
CA GLY A 216 -26.36 -8.72 14.05
C GLY A 216 -25.42 -9.81 13.57
N ASN A 217 -25.86 -10.55 12.55
CA ASN A 217 -25.08 -11.65 11.96
C ASN A 217 -24.19 -11.12 10.82
N LEU A 218 -22.88 -11.10 11.01
CA LEU A 218 -21.92 -10.64 9.99
C LEU A 218 -21.90 -11.50 8.71
N GLY A 219 -22.48 -12.70 8.73
CA GLY A 219 -22.68 -13.53 7.53
C GLY A 219 -23.95 -13.21 6.74
N SER A 220 -24.85 -12.36 7.26
CA SER A 220 -26.06 -11.93 6.57
C SER A 220 -25.78 -10.67 5.77
N GLU A 221 -26.08 -10.69 4.48
CA GLU A 221 -25.90 -9.54 3.58
C GLU A 221 -26.64 -8.29 4.10
N LYS A 222 -27.88 -8.46 4.58
CA LYS A 222 -28.69 -7.37 5.14
C LYS A 222 -28.06 -6.73 6.37
N ASP A 223 -27.52 -7.55 7.27
CA ASP A 223 -26.86 -7.05 8.48
C ASP A 223 -25.51 -6.40 8.13
N MET A 224 -24.79 -6.93 7.12
CA MET A 224 -23.56 -6.31 6.64
C MET A 224 -23.82 -4.91 6.07
N ILE A 225 -24.86 -4.75 5.25
CA ILE A 225 -25.28 -3.46 4.71
C ILE A 225 -25.58 -2.48 5.85
N ARG A 226 -26.41 -2.90 6.83
CA ARG A 226 -26.76 -2.07 8.00
C ARG A 226 -25.53 -1.65 8.81
N LEU A 227 -24.57 -2.56 9.01
CA LEU A 227 -23.32 -2.24 9.70
C LEU A 227 -22.50 -1.22 8.91
N ILE A 228 -22.37 -1.40 7.60
CA ILE A 228 -21.62 -0.49 6.72
C ILE A 228 -22.26 0.90 6.71
N GLU A 229 -23.58 1.01 6.63
CA GLU A 229 -24.29 2.29 6.73
C GLU A 229 -24.00 3.00 8.07
N THR A 230 -24.05 2.24 9.18
CA THR A 230 -23.70 2.76 10.51
C THR A 230 -22.24 3.24 10.57
N GLN A 231 -21.32 2.49 9.96
CA GLN A 231 -19.90 2.87 9.89
C GLN A 231 -19.70 4.15 9.09
N PHE A 232 -20.40 4.35 7.98
CA PHE A 232 -20.31 5.60 7.21
C PHE A 232 -20.75 6.81 8.04
N LEU A 233 -21.83 6.70 8.81
CA LEU A 233 -22.26 7.75 9.74
C LEU A 233 -21.18 8.08 10.78
N ALA A 234 -20.56 7.06 11.39
CA ALA A 234 -19.47 7.26 12.35
C ALA A 234 -18.21 7.87 11.70
N LEU A 235 -17.95 7.54 10.42
CA LEU A 235 -16.83 8.09 9.66
C LEU A 235 -17.03 9.56 9.28
N HIS A 236 -18.26 10.03 9.09
CA HIS A 236 -18.53 11.47 8.91
C HIS A 236 -17.99 12.28 10.09
N GLU A 237 -18.27 11.83 11.32
CA GLU A 237 -17.75 12.44 12.54
C GLU A 237 -16.23 12.33 12.62
N ALA A 238 -15.67 11.13 12.44
CA ALA A 238 -14.24 10.89 12.54
C ALA A 238 -13.42 11.72 11.53
N PHE A 239 -13.94 11.94 10.32
CA PHE A 239 -13.30 12.77 9.29
C PHE A 239 -13.64 14.25 9.37
N ARG A 240 -14.53 14.64 10.31
CA ARG A 240 -15.07 16.01 10.44
C ARG A 240 -15.71 16.51 9.15
N ILE A 241 -16.46 15.62 8.48
CA ILE A 241 -17.22 15.94 7.26
C ILE A 241 -18.68 16.09 7.68
N PRO A 242 -19.31 17.25 7.48
CA PRO A 242 -20.72 17.43 7.83
C PRO A 242 -21.59 16.38 7.13
N LEU A 243 -22.69 15.97 7.79
CA LEU A 243 -23.77 15.25 7.13
C LEU A 243 -24.50 16.24 6.22
N GLU A 244 -23.95 16.50 5.04
CA GLU A 244 -24.66 17.22 3.98
C GLU A 244 -25.69 16.27 3.37
N SER A 245 -26.87 16.79 3.03
CA SER A 245 -27.92 16.04 2.33
C SER A 245 -27.53 15.86 0.86
N GLY A 246 -26.82 14.78 0.52
CA GLY A 246 -26.50 14.42 -0.86
C GLY A 246 -25.38 13.38 -1.02
N GLU A 247 -25.18 12.90 -2.25
CA GLU A 247 -24.15 11.91 -2.63
C GLU A 247 -22.69 12.41 -2.41
N ASP A 248 -22.49 13.73 -2.28
CA ASP A 248 -21.14 14.33 -2.13
C ASP A 248 -20.48 14.00 -0.78
N GLY A 249 -21.26 13.97 0.30
CA GLY A 249 -20.75 13.69 1.65
C GLY A 249 -20.16 12.28 1.77
N CYS A 250 -20.93 11.27 1.35
CA CYS A 250 -20.50 9.87 1.32
C CYS A 250 -19.29 9.65 0.40
N SER A 251 -19.26 10.33 -0.74
CA SER A 251 -18.14 10.27 -1.69
C SER A 251 -16.84 10.81 -1.07
N ARG A 252 -16.91 11.91 -0.33
CA ARG A 252 -15.75 12.49 0.37
C ARG A 252 -15.26 11.59 1.50
N VAL A 253 -16.17 10.98 2.27
CA VAL A 253 -15.82 10.00 3.30
C VAL A 253 -15.14 8.78 2.67
N ALA A 254 -15.71 8.24 1.61
CA ALA A 254 -15.18 7.10 0.88
C ALA A 254 -13.77 7.37 0.36
N LEU A 255 -13.54 8.52 -0.28
CA LEU A 255 -12.22 8.93 -0.78
C LEU A 255 -11.17 8.99 0.34
N LYS A 256 -11.51 9.60 1.48
CA LYS A 256 -10.58 9.69 2.63
C LYS A 256 -10.31 8.30 3.24
N LEU A 257 -11.32 7.46 3.37
CA LEU A 257 -11.18 6.10 3.90
C LEU A 257 -10.26 5.25 3.00
N LEU A 258 -10.54 5.26 1.69
CA LEU A 258 -9.74 4.53 0.70
C LEU A 258 -8.30 5.02 0.65
N ASN A 259 -8.07 6.34 0.77
CA ASN A 259 -6.72 6.86 0.89
C ASN A 259 -5.99 6.27 2.11
N LEU A 260 -6.58 6.35 3.32
CA LEU A 260 -5.99 5.78 4.53
C LEU A 260 -5.71 4.28 4.42
N TYR A 261 -6.61 3.53 3.78
CA TYR A 261 -6.44 2.12 3.49
C TYR A 261 -5.23 1.87 2.57
N ARG A 262 -5.18 2.54 1.42
CA ARG A 262 -4.14 2.34 0.38
C ARG A 262 -2.74 2.72 0.84
N ILE A 263 -2.62 3.73 1.69
CA ILE A 263 -1.32 4.11 2.29
C ILE A 263 -0.95 3.22 3.49
N GLY A 264 -1.74 2.20 3.81
CA GLY A 264 -1.48 1.23 4.87
C GLY A 264 -1.73 1.75 6.29
N ARG A 265 -2.33 2.94 6.44
CA ARG A 265 -2.61 3.54 7.74
C ARG A 265 -3.78 2.86 8.47
N LEU A 266 -4.58 2.05 7.79
CA LEU A 266 -5.57 1.16 8.43
C LEU A 266 -5.04 -0.27 8.62
N GLY A 267 -3.73 -0.49 8.48
CA GLY A 267 -3.10 -1.80 8.59
C GLY A 267 -2.74 -2.40 7.23
N HIS A 268 -2.11 -3.57 7.24
CA HIS A 268 -1.64 -4.24 6.03
C HIS A 268 -2.56 -5.39 5.66
N TYR A 269 -3.05 -5.38 4.41
CA TYR A 269 -4.00 -6.36 3.90
C TYR A 269 -3.43 -7.14 2.72
N THR A 270 -3.70 -8.45 2.72
CA THR A 270 -3.50 -9.34 1.58
C THR A 270 -4.89 -9.77 1.17
N LEU A 271 -5.36 -9.34 0.00
CA LEU A 271 -6.73 -9.59 -0.47
C LEU A 271 -6.87 -10.94 -1.20
N ASP A 272 -5.75 -11.53 -1.61
CA ASP A 272 -5.72 -12.81 -2.28
C ASP A 272 -5.51 -13.94 -1.28
N SER A 273 -6.31 -14.99 -1.44
CA SER A 273 -6.03 -16.28 -0.83
C SER A 273 -4.92 -16.98 -1.61
N VAL A 274 -4.10 -17.76 -0.92
CA VAL A 274 -3.11 -18.60 -1.59
C VAL A 274 -3.87 -19.66 -2.40
N PRO A 275 -3.63 -19.78 -3.72
CA PRO A 275 -4.27 -20.83 -4.51
C PRO A 275 -3.91 -22.20 -3.94
N ARG A 276 -4.91 -23.08 -3.80
CA ARG A 276 -4.63 -24.48 -3.49
C ARG A 276 -4.05 -25.12 -4.75
N VAL A 277 -2.81 -25.60 -4.68
CA VAL A 277 -2.26 -26.41 -5.77
C VAL A 277 -3.08 -27.69 -5.83
N PRO A 278 -3.77 -28.00 -6.95
CA PRO A 278 -4.36 -29.32 -7.10
C PRO A 278 -3.21 -30.32 -7.08
N HIS A 279 -3.11 -31.12 -6.03
CA HIS A 279 -2.29 -32.32 -6.07
C HIS A 279 -2.82 -33.14 -7.25
N GLY A 280 -2.01 -33.28 -8.32
CA GLY A 280 -2.29 -34.21 -9.39
C GLY A 280 -2.47 -35.62 -8.83
N PRO A 281 -3.17 -36.51 -9.55
CA PRO A 281 -3.30 -37.89 -9.09
C PRO A 281 -1.90 -38.47 -8.86
N ILE A 282 -1.71 -39.07 -7.69
CA ILE A 282 -0.57 -39.92 -7.41
C ILE A 282 -0.85 -41.19 -8.22
N ASP A 283 -0.12 -41.36 -9.33
CA ASP A 283 -0.06 -42.62 -10.08
C ASP A 283 0.51 -43.75 -9.21
#